data_AF-A0A2N5K645-F1
#
_entry.id   AF-A0A2N5K645-F1
#
_cell.length_a   1.000
_cell.length_b   1.000
_cell.length_c   1.000
_cell.angle_alpha   90.00
_cell.angle_beta   90.00
_cell.angle_gamma   90.00
#
_symmetry.space_group_name_H-M   'P 1'
#
loop_
_entity.id
_entity.type
_entity.pdbx_description
1 polymer ?
#
loop_
_entity_poly.entity_id
_entity_poly.type
_entity_poly.pdbx_seq_one_letter_code
_entity_poly.pdbx_strand_id
1 'polypeptide(L)'
;MDHTQLWQDITTSIQYALQPGIDRLTEERLIARSDAFLVMLPGISGAQQLTTVAFLRHYHTTLHYELCRGARPYASATTVAGQLHDLTRAVLVTGAAEGLSIEAAVAIALVLHTRGLAHFCALPITAA
;
A
#
# COMPACT_ATOMS: atom_id res chain seq x y z
N MET A 1 -12.12 17.12 2.83
CA MET A 1 -10.99 17.02 1.90
C MET A 1 -11.57 16.79 0.52
N ASP A 2 -11.23 17.63 -0.47
CA ASP A 2 -11.74 17.48 -1.84
C ASP A 2 -11.14 16.20 -2.45
N HIS A 3 -11.98 15.34 -3.05
CA HIS A 3 -11.52 14.13 -3.74
C HIS A 3 -10.46 14.45 -4.79
N THR A 4 -10.55 15.63 -5.41
CA THR A 4 -9.60 16.14 -6.41
C THR A 4 -8.23 16.39 -5.79
N GLN A 5 -8.18 16.89 -4.56
CA GLN A 5 -6.94 17.21 -3.86
C GLN A 5 -6.21 15.93 -3.42
N LEU A 6 -6.94 14.97 -2.85
CA LEU A 6 -6.35 13.67 -2.48
C LEU A 6 -5.75 12.94 -3.70
N TRP A 7 -6.43 13.00 -4.85
CA TRP A 7 -5.95 12.41 -6.09
C TRP A 7 -4.63 13.04 -6.56
N GLN A 8 -4.54 14.38 -6.49
CA GLN A 8 -3.32 15.11 -6.83
C GLN A 8 -2.19 14.76 -5.88
N ASP A 9 -2.45 14.74 -4.57
CA ASP A 9 -1.43 14.42 -3.56
C ASP A 9 -0.87 13.01 -3.75
N ILE A 10 -1.74 12.01 -3.98
CA ILE A 10 -1.31 10.63 -4.29
C ILE A 10 -0.48 10.60 -5.58
N THR A 11 -0.96 11.26 -6.63
CA THR A 11 -0.27 11.29 -7.93
C THR A 11 1.14 11.89 -7.79
N THR A 12 1.27 13.00 -7.06
CA THR A 12 2.53 13.66 -6.79
C THR A 12 3.47 12.78 -5.98
N SER A 13 2.99 12.14 -4.91
CA SER A 13 3.80 11.23 -4.11
C SER A 13 4.27 9.99 -4.88
N ILE A 14 3.42 9.44 -5.76
CA ILE A 14 3.82 8.36 -6.68
C ILE A 14 4.92 8.85 -7.63
N GLN A 15 4.78 10.02 -8.24
CA GLN A 15 5.81 10.57 -9.13
C GLN A 15 7.14 10.77 -8.41
N TYR A 16 7.13 11.30 -7.18
CA TYR A 16 8.33 11.45 -6.36
C TYR A 16 8.94 10.12 -5.94
N ALA A 17 8.13 9.10 -5.67
CA ALA A 17 8.64 7.76 -5.38
C ALA A 17 9.25 7.09 -6.63
N LEU A 18 8.67 7.31 -7.81
CA LEU A 18 9.14 6.70 -9.05
C LEU A 18 10.37 7.40 -9.66
N GLN A 19 10.54 8.71 -9.48
CA GLN A 19 11.73 9.45 -9.95
C GLN A 19 13.08 8.81 -9.55
N PRO A 20 13.27 8.33 -8.31
CA PRO A 20 14.49 7.61 -7.90
C PRO A 20 14.57 6.16 -8.40
N GLY A 21 13.64 5.70 -9.24
CA GLY A 21 13.62 4.33 -9.75
C GLY A 21 13.24 3.29 -8.69
N ILE A 22 12.42 3.68 -7.71
CA ILE A 22 12.01 2.78 -6.61
C ILE A 22 11.26 1.56 -7.13
N ASP A 23 10.51 1.69 -8.22
CA ASP A 23 9.86 0.59 -8.95
C ASP A 23 10.83 -0.50 -9.43
N ARG A 24 12.13 -0.19 -9.52
CA ARG A 24 13.19 -1.12 -9.94
C ARG A 24 13.91 -1.78 -8.78
N LEU A 25 13.55 -1.46 -7.54
CA LEU A 25 14.15 -2.08 -6.36
C LEU A 25 13.65 -3.52 -6.19
N THR A 26 14.49 -4.34 -5.56
CA THR A 26 14.07 -5.68 -5.13
C THR A 26 12.98 -5.58 -4.06
N GLU A 27 12.14 -6.61 -3.96
CA GLU A 27 11.08 -6.69 -2.96
C GLU A 27 11.60 -6.43 -1.53
N GLU A 28 12.72 -7.04 -1.15
CA GLU A 28 13.35 -6.87 0.17
C GLU A 28 13.72 -5.41 0.46
N ARG A 29 14.23 -4.69 -0.55
CA ARG A 29 14.58 -3.27 -0.42
C ARG A 29 13.35 -2.37 -0.35
N LEU A 30 12.28 -2.72 -1.06
CA LEU A 30 11.00 -2.05 -0.97
C LEU A 30 10.37 -2.22 0.42
N ILE A 31 10.41 -3.44 0.97
CA ILE A 31 9.93 -3.73 2.33
C ILE A 31 10.75 -2.94 3.35
N ALA A 32 12.07 -3.00 3.30
CA ALA A 32 12.92 -2.26 4.25
C ALA A 32 12.66 -0.75 4.22
N ARG A 33 12.40 -0.18 3.03
CA ARG A 33 12.07 1.24 2.87
C ARG A 33 10.66 1.55 3.36
N SER A 34 9.70 0.70 3.08
CA SER A 34 8.32 0.81 3.57
C SER A 34 8.28 0.73 5.10
N ASP A 35 9.01 -0.21 5.71
CA ASP A 35 9.16 -0.34 7.16
C ASP A 35 9.73 0.94 7.78
N ALA A 36 10.71 1.58 7.13
CA ALA A 36 11.25 2.86 7.60
C ALA A 36 10.21 4.00 7.63
N PHE A 37 9.24 4.01 6.71
CA PHE A 37 8.12 4.96 6.74
C PHE A 37 7.12 4.63 7.86
N LEU A 38 6.89 3.35 8.13
CA LEU A 38 5.98 2.91 9.19
C LEU A 38 6.51 3.19 10.60
N VAL A 39 7.83 3.15 10.80
CA VAL A 39 8.48 3.52 12.07
C VAL A 39 8.26 5.01 12.43
N MET A 40 7.97 5.86 11.45
CA MET A 40 7.70 7.29 11.68
C MET A 40 6.23 7.60 12.03
N LEU A 41 5.36 6.59 12.21
CA LEU A 41 3.96 6.77 12.57
C LEU A 41 3.78 7.04 14.07
N PRO A 42 3.30 8.23 14.49
CA PRO A 42 3.17 8.57 15.90
C PRO A 42 2.04 7.81 16.63
N GLY A 43 1.04 7.29 15.90
CA GLY A 43 -0.18 6.67 16.46
C GLY A 43 -0.05 5.20 16.90
N ILE A 44 1.00 4.49 16.45
CA ILE A 44 1.20 3.05 16.71
C ILE A 44 2.40 2.83 17.65
N SER A 45 2.70 3.83 18.50
CA SER A 45 3.76 3.73 19.51
C SER A 45 3.26 3.02 20.78
N GLY A 46 2.88 1.75 20.60
CA GLY A 46 2.64 0.78 21.67
C GLY A 46 3.55 -0.43 21.48
N ALA A 47 4.80 -0.34 21.96
CA ALA A 47 5.81 -1.42 22.10
C ALA A 47 6.18 -2.29 20.87
N GLN A 48 5.52 -2.18 19.71
CA GLN A 48 5.77 -3.03 18.55
C GLN A 48 5.99 -2.20 17.29
N GLN A 49 7.15 -2.38 16.65
CA GLN A 49 7.45 -1.76 15.35
C GLN A 49 6.44 -2.27 14.31
N LEU A 50 5.67 -1.36 13.72
CA LEU A 50 4.80 -1.71 12.59
C LEU A 50 5.69 -1.98 11.37
N THR A 51 5.73 -3.23 10.93
CA THR A 51 6.38 -3.62 9.68
C THR A 51 5.34 -3.75 8.58
N THR A 52 5.75 -3.64 7.33
CA THR A 52 4.92 -3.82 6.13
C THR A 52 4.28 -5.20 6.14
N VAL A 53 5.01 -6.21 6.60
CA VAL A 53 4.47 -7.57 6.76
C VAL A 53 3.37 -7.62 7.82
N ALA A 54 3.59 -6.97 8.98
CA ALA A 54 2.59 -6.91 10.04
C ALA A 54 1.34 -6.15 9.58
N PHE A 55 1.52 -5.01 8.90
CA PHE A 55 0.43 -4.22 8.33
C PHE A 55 -0.40 -5.03 7.33
N LEU A 56 0.25 -5.63 6.32
CA LEU A 56 -0.44 -6.42 5.29
C LEU A 56 -1.17 -7.63 5.86
N ARG A 57 -0.64 -8.23 6.94
CA ARG A 57 -1.28 -9.34 7.64
C ARG A 57 -2.48 -8.88 8.45
N HIS A 58 -2.32 -7.81 9.24
CA HIS A 58 -3.38 -7.27 10.08
C HIS A 58 -4.56 -6.79 9.24
N TYR A 59 -4.27 -6.10 8.14
CA TYR A 59 -5.25 -5.52 7.24
C TYR A 59 -5.59 -6.38 6.02
N HIS A 60 -5.16 -7.64 6.01
CA HIS A 60 -5.34 -8.53 4.85
C HIS A 60 -6.79 -8.55 4.36
N THR A 61 -7.74 -8.79 5.27
CA THR A 61 -9.17 -8.87 4.94
C THR A 61 -9.70 -7.58 4.34
N THR A 62 -9.41 -6.44 4.95
CA THR A 62 -9.88 -5.12 4.47
C THR A 62 -9.28 -4.78 3.12
N LEU A 63 -7.97 -4.97 2.95
CA LEU A 63 -7.28 -4.76 1.67
C LEU A 63 -7.81 -5.71 0.59
N HIS A 64 -8.14 -6.96 0.94
CA HIS A 64 -8.71 -7.92 0.00
C HIS A 64 -10.07 -7.46 -0.51
N TYR A 65 -10.93 -6.92 0.36
CA TYR A 65 -12.22 -6.35 -0.07
C TYR A 65 -12.08 -5.13 -0.98
N GLU A 66 -11.08 -4.29 -0.76
CA GLU A 66 -10.82 -3.11 -1.60
C GLU A 66 -10.18 -3.48 -2.95
N LEU A 67 -9.30 -4.49 -2.97
CA LEU A 67 -8.42 -4.75 -4.11
C LEU A 67 -8.80 -5.98 -4.93
N CYS A 68 -9.65 -6.87 -4.42
CA CYS A 68 -9.91 -8.17 -5.01
C CYS A 68 -11.41 -8.40 -5.24
N ARG A 69 -11.75 -9.15 -6.30
CA ARG A 69 -13.06 -9.77 -6.50
C ARG A 69 -12.92 -11.28 -6.38
N GLY A 70 -13.16 -11.79 -5.18
CA GLY A 70 -12.81 -13.17 -4.84
C GLY A 70 -11.30 -13.36 -4.97
N ALA A 71 -10.84 -14.46 -5.56
CA ALA A 71 -9.41 -14.77 -5.68
C ALA A 71 -8.66 -13.98 -6.77
N ARG A 72 -9.27 -12.95 -7.37
CA ARG A 72 -8.70 -12.20 -8.52
C ARG A 72 -8.56 -10.72 -8.20
N PRO A 73 -7.52 -10.05 -8.70
CA PRO A 73 -7.41 -8.59 -8.65
C PRO A 73 -8.61 -7.92 -9.29
N TYR A 74 -9.11 -6.88 -8.64
CA TYR A 74 -10.02 -5.94 -9.26
C TYR A 74 -9.20 -4.98 -10.13
N ALA A 75 -9.18 -5.22 -11.44
CA ALA A 75 -8.46 -4.38 -12.39
C ALA A 75 -9.29 -3.14 -12.74
N SER A 76 -8.89 -1.98 -12.21
CA SER A 76 -9.44 -0.67 -12.59
C SER A 76 -8.55 0.04 -13.63
N ALA A 77 -7.22 -0.05 -13.47
CA ALA A 77 -6.25 0.66 -14.32
C ALA A 77 -5.35 -0.27 -15.16
N THR A 78 -5.05 0.17 -16.39
CA THR A 78 -4.18 -0.52 -17.35
C THR A 78 -2.72 -0.04 -17.35
N THR A 79 -2.41 1.04 -16.62
CA THR A 79 -1.05 1.60 -16.52
C THR A 79 -0.47 1.35 -15.13
N VAL A 80 0.86 1.22 -15.03
CA VAL A 80 1.57 1.07 -13.75
C VAL A 80 1.24 2.21 -12.79
N ALA A 81 1.21 3.45 -13.29
CA ALA A 81 0.86 4.62 -12.48
C ALA A 81 -0.58 4.57 -11.95
N GLY A 82 -1.54 4.14 -12.78
CA GLY A 82 -2.92 3.99 -12.34
C GLY A 82 -3.09 2.84 -11.34
N GLN A 83 -2.37 1.74 -11.52
CA GLN A 83 -2.36 0.62 -10.56
C GLN A 83 -1.79 1.05 -9.22
N LEU A 84 -0.66 1.77 -9.21
CA LEU A 84 -0.07 2.31 -7.99
C LEU A 84 -1.01 3.31 -7.32
N HIS A 85 -1.75 4.11 -8.10
CA HIS A 85 -2.75 5.01 -7.55
C HIS A 85 -3.87 4.26 -6.82
N ASP A 86 -4.46 3.26 -7.48
CA ASP A 86 -5.54 2.45 -6.89
C ASP A 86 -5.07 1.71 -5.63
N LEU A 87 -3.86 1.13 -5.69
CA LEU A 87 -3.23 0.47 -4.54
C LEU A 87 -2.97 1.45 -3.39
N THR A 88 -2.40 2.62 -3.68
CA THR A 88 -2.11 3.65 -2.67
C THR A 88 -3.39 4.13 -2.00
N ARG A 89 -4.46 4.35 -2.78
CA ARG A 89 -5.77 4.73 -2.25
C ARG A 89 -6.32 3.64 -1.31
N ALA A 90 -6.29 2.38 -1.73
CA ALA A 90 -6.81 1.28 -0.91
C ALA A 90 -6.05 1.16 0.42
N VAL A 91 -4.72 1.30 0.38
CA VAL A 91 -3.87 1.30 1.57
C VAL A 91 -4.16 2.50 2.48
N LEU A 92 -4.31 3.70 1.91
CA LEU A 92 -4.67 4.91 2.66
C LEU A 92 -6.01 4.78 3.36
N VAL A 93 -7.04 4.31 2.66
CA VAL A 93 -8.39 4.11 3.25
C VAL A 93 -8.31 3.10 4.39
N THR A 94 -7.55 2.01 4.20
CA THR A 94 -7.42 0.96 5.20
C THR A 94 -6.64 1.42 6.45
N GLY A 95 -5.56 2.18 6.26
CA GLY A 95 -4.73 2.72 7.34
C GLY A 95 -5.15 4.11 7.84
N ALA A 96 -6.27 4.67 7.36
CA ALA A 96 -6.66 6.05 7.64
C ALA A 96 -6.85 6.31 9.15
N ALA A 97 -7.45 5.35 9.85
CA ALA A 97 -7.67 5.43 11.29
C ALA A 97 -6.37 5.47 12.11
N GLU A 98 -5.26 4.97 11.56
CA GLU A 98 -3.95 4.94 12.21
C GLU A 98 -3.07 6.15 11.84
N GLY A 99 -3.58 7.06 11.01
CA GLY A 99 -2.82 8.25 10.57
C GLY A 99 -1.72 7.91 9.57
N LEU A 100 -1.91 6.87 8.74
CA LEU A 100 -0.96 6.47 7.70
C LEU A 100 -0.71 7.63 6.72
N SER A 101 0.57 7.95 6.49
CA SER A 101 0.94 8.98 5.52
C SER A 101 0.80 8.48 4.09
N ILE A 102 0.69 9.42 3.14
CA ILE A 102 0.61 9.08 1.70
C ILE A 102 1.89 8.37 1.25
N GLU A 103 3.05 8.79 1.73
CA GLU A 103 4.35 8.18 1.40
C GLU A 103 4.44 6.73 1.89
N ALA A 104 3.99 6.47 3.12
CA ALA A 104 3.92 5.12 3.66
C ALA A 104 2.98 4.24 2.83
N ALA A 105 1.82 4.79 2.45
CA ALA A 105 0.87 4.07 1.61
C ALA A 105 1.41 3.79 0.19
N VAL A 106 2.15 4.74 -0.42
CA VAL A 106 2.83 4.53 -1.70
C VAL A 106 3.89 3.43 -1.59
N ALA A 107 4.65 3.39 -0.50
CA ALA A 107 5.67 2.37 -0.28
C ALA A 107 5.05 0.96 -0.14
N ILE A 108 3.95 0.83 0.61
CA ILE A 108 3.20 -0.43 0.73
C ILE A 108 2.57 -0.82 -0.61
N ALA A 109 2.01 0.15 -1.34
CA ALA A 109 1.44 -0.07 -2.67
C ALA A 109 2.48 -0.61 -3.66
N LEU A 110 3.71 -0.09 -3.61
CA LEU A 110 4.84 -0.61 -4.40
C LEU A 110 5.17 -2.05 -4.00
N VAL A 111 5.20 -2.39 -2.72
CA VAL A 111 5.41 -3.78 -2.26
C VAL A 111 4.31 -4.71 -2.79
N LEU A 112 3.03 -4.31 -2.73
CA LEU A 112 1.91 -5.07 -3.28
C LEU A 112 1.99 -5.23 -4.79
N HIS A 113 2.42 -4.18 -5.49
CA HIS A 113 2.65 -4.21 -6.94
C HIS A 113 3.77 -5.20 -7.31
N THR A 114 4.91 -5.15 -6.61
CA THR A 114 6.08 -6.01 -6.88
C THR A 114 5.87 -7.47 -6.50
N ARG A 115 5.20 -7.76 -5.37
CA ARG A 115 4.80 -9.13 -4.99
C ARG A 115 3.76 -9.73 -5.93
N GLY A 116 3.10 -8.89 -6.71
CA GLY A 116 2.01 -9.25 -7.59
C GLY A 116 0.67 -9.27 -6.86
N LEU A 117 -0.21 -8.34 -7.23
CA LEU A 117 -1.57 -8.25 -6.69
C LEU A 117 -2.36 -9.55 -6.88
N ALA A 118 -2.08 -10.30 -7.95
CA ALA A 118 -2.69 -11.62 -8.19
C ALA A 118 -2.32 -12.64 -7.11
N HIS A 119 -1.08 -12.61 -6.62
CA HIS A 119 -0.65 -13.49 -5.53
C HIS A 119 -1.33 -13.11 -4.22
N PHE A 120 -1.39 -11.81 -3.91
CA PHE A 120 -2.11 -11.30 -2.74
C PHE A 120 -3.59 -11.73 -2.75
N CYS A 121 -4.31 -11.49 -3.87
CA CYS A 121 -5.72 -11.86 -3.96
C CYS A 121 -5.97 -13.38 -3.95
N ALA A 122 -5.00 -14.19 -4.36
CA ALA A 122 -5.09 -15.65 -4.31
C ALA A 122 -4.96 -16.23 -2.90
N LEU A 123 -4.45 -15.45 -1.94
CA LEU A 123 -4.40 -15.88 -0.54
C LEU A 123 -5.82 -15.94 0.03
N PRO A 124 -6.16 -17.02 0.77
CA PRO A 124 -7.46 -17.11 1.41
C PRO A 124 -7.62 -15.98 2.43
N ILE A 125 -8.82 -15.40 2.50
CA ILE A 125 -9.20 -14.50 3.59
C ILE A 125 -9.34 -15.36 4.85
N THR A 126 -8.23 -15.69 5.48
CA THR A 126 -8.26 -16.29 6.82
C THR A 126 -8.63 -15.18 7.78
N ALA A 127 -9.86 -15.21 8.27
CA ALA A 127 -10.25 -14.45 9.45
C ALA A 127 -9.26 -14.79 10.57
N ALA A 128 -8.53 -13.78 11.05
CA ALA A 128 -7.85 -13.86 12.33
C ALA A 128 -8.89 -13.82 13.45
#